data_AF-A0A7V8FDP2-F1
#
_entry.id   AF-A0A7V8FDP2-F1
#
_cell.length_a   1.000
_cell.length_b   1.000
_cell.length_c   1.000
_cell.angle_alpha   90.00
_cell.angle_beta   90.00
_cell.angle_gamma   90.00
#
_symmetry.space_group_name_H-M   'P 1'
#
loop_
_entity.id
_entity.type
_entity.pdbx_description
1 polymer ?
#
loop_
_entity_poly.entity_id
_entity_poly.type
_entity_poly.pdbx_seq_one_letter_code
_entity_poly.pdbx_strand_id
1 'polypeptide(L)'
;MRLGLAANRLHHHDGNAASFRWLRASQHGLRELYIHLHVVGRTFDAIERHATLDPSLQRLRYPYGRQGGLMKLVAEVVGMGPERTLDGAVYLIDPVDPSSVFPEATALKRQCVIHGKPFISTVASARDWVENERVHAGLAADAGADDLHAFGQQTLALIAHDAMKPAMLAFADEHFDVLARFGERVATGTTSQRLNELAWNRG
;
A
#
# COMPACT_ATOMS: atom_id res chain seq x y z
N MET A 1 11.88 -9.65 5.39
CA MET A 1 11.59 -8.67 4.31
C MET A 1 11.96 -7.26 4.78
N ARG A 2 12.37 -6.36 3.89
CA ARG A 2 12.74 -4.97 4.20
C ARG A 2 11.80 -3.99 3.49
N LEU A 3 11.12 -3.13 4.24
CA LEU A 3 10.19 -2.15 3.68
C LEU A 3 10.62 -0.73 3.99
N GLY A 4 10.59 0.12 2.97
CA GLY A 4 10.70 1.56 3.14
C GLY A 4 9.44 2.14 3.78
N LEU A 5 9.58 3.08 4.71
CA LEU A 5 8.45 3.80 5.30
C LEU A 5 8.68 5.31 5.26
N ALA A 6 7.77 6.01 4.61
CA ALA A 6 7.65 7.46 4.63
C ALA A 6 6.19 7.87 4.83
N ALA A 7 5.97 9.09 5.30
CA ALA A 7 4.63 9.64 5.46
C ALA A 7 4.67 11.16 5.38
N ASN A 8 3.68 11.76 4.72
CA ASN A 8 3.44 13.20 4.77
C ASN A 8 3.08 13.64 6.20
N ARG A 9 3.16 14.96 6.44
CA ARG A 9 2.97 15.54 7.77
C ARG A 9 1.64 15.15 8.41
N LEU A 10 0.55 15.18 7.64
CA LEU A 10 -0.79 14.79 8.08
C LEU A 10 -0.80 13.40 8.75
N HIS A 11 0.02 12.48 8.26
CA HIS A 11 -0.03 11.08 8.67
C HIS A 11 0.84 10.74 9.88
N HIS A 12 1.51 11.73 10.50
CA HIS A 12 2.30 11.54 11.72
C HIS A 12 2.27 12.75 12.69
N HIS A 13 1.28 13.63 12.58
CA HIS A 13 1.25 14.88 13.36
C HIS A 13 0.67 14.73 14.78
N ASP A 14 -0.12 13.70 15.05
CA ASP A 14 -0.73 13.40 16.35
C ASP A 14 -0.77 11.88 16.62
N GLY A 15 -1.11 11.45 17.85
CA GLY A 15 -1.12 10.03 18.24
C GLY A 15 -2.18 9.15 17.53
N ASN A 16 -3.18 9.76 16.90
CA ASN A 16 -4.21 9.11 16.11
C ASN A 16 -3.94 9.14 14.60
N ALA A 17 -2.79 9.67 14.18
CA ALA A 17 -2.45 9.80 12.77
C ALA A 17 -2.39 8.44 12.05
N ALA A 18 -2.60 8.49 10.74
CA ALA A 18 -2.76 7.32 9.88
C ALA A 18 -1.61 6.29 10.01
N SER A 19 -0.36 6.76 10.08
CA SER A 19 0.80 5.88 10.24
C SER A 19 0.75 5.07 11.53
N PHE A 20 0.30 5.68 12.63
CA PHE A 20 0.22 5.01 13.92
C PHE A 20 -0.98 4.08 14.01
N ARG A 21 -2.11 4.42 13.37
CA ARG A 21 -3.26 3.49 13.25
C ARG A 21 -2.86 2.22 12.49
N TRP A 22 -2.17 2.37 11.37
CA TRP A 22 -1.64 1.23 10.62
C TRP A 22 -0.65 0.41 11.44
N LEU A 23 0.38 1.04 12.02
CA LEU A 23 1.38 0.32 12.79
C LEU A 23 0.78 -0.41 14.00
N ARG A 24 -0.19 0.20 14.71
CA ARG A 24 -0.87 -0.49 15.81
C ARG A 24 -1.68 -1.69 15.35
N ALA A 25 -2.41 -1.56 14.24
CA ALA A 25 -3.22 -2.64 13.68
C ALA A 25 -2.36 -3.78 13.11
N SER A 26 -1.22 -3.46 12.49
CA SER A 26 -0.43 -4.42 11.73
C SER A 26 0.87 -4.86 12.41
N GLN A 27 1.27 -4.32 13.56
CA GLN A 27 2.56 -4.67 14.21
C GLN A 27 2.72 -6.16 14.51
N HIS A 28 1.62 -6.87 14.81
CA HIS A 28 1.68 -8.32 15.02
C HIS A 28 2.06 -9.03 13.72
N GLY A 29 1.31 -8.77 12.64
CA GLY A 29 1.62 -9.29 11.31
C GLY A 29 3.00 -8.91 10.78
N LEU A 30 3.43 -7.66 10.98
CA LEU A 30 4.76 -7.20 10.60
C LEU A 30 5.87 -8.01 11.28
N ARG A 31 5.65 -8.47 12.53
CA ARG A 31 6.61 -9.29 13.26
C ARG A 31 6.59 -10.74 12.81
N GLU A 32 5.42 -11.33 12.60
CA GLU A 32 5.29 -12.70 12.09
C GLU A 32 5.94 -12.87 10.71
N LEU A 33 5.88 -11.82 9.89
CA LEU A 33 6.53 -11.75 8.58
C LEU A 33 8.02 -11.36 8.64
N TYR A 34 8.58 -11.16 9.83
CA TYR A 34 9.96 -10.70 10.03
C TYR A 34 10.29 -9.47 9.17
N ILE A 35 9.38 -8.48 9.17
CA ILE A 35 9.54 -7.24 8.42
C ILE A 35 10.44 -6.27 9.19
N HIS A 36 11.44 -5.75 8.48
CA HIS A 36 12.32 -4.70 8.96
C HIS A 36 11.90 -3.39 8.29
N LEU A 37 11.54 -2.38 9.10
CA LEU A 37 11.09 -1.09 8.61
C LEU A 37 12.26 -0.11 8.47
N HIS A 38 12.45 0.47 7.30
CA HIS A 38 13.47 1.46 6.98
C HIS A 38 12.79 2.82 6.84
N VAL A 39 12.84 3.64 7.90
CA VAL A 39 11.90 4.75 8.09
C VAL A 39 12.57 6.11 7.92
N VAL A 40 12.02 6.97 7.07
CA VAL A 40 12.50 8.35 6.86
C VAL A 40 12.43 9.16 8.16
N GLY A 41 13.46 9.97 8.42
CA GLY A 41 13.77 10.52 9.75
C GLY A 41 12.60 11.19 10.48
N ARG A 42 11.82 12.05 9.81
CA ARG A 42 10.66 12.70 10.46
C ARG A 42 9.60 11.69 10.90
N THR A 43 9.32 10.69 10.07
CA THR A 43 8.37 9.62 10.39
C THR A 43 8.91 8.73 11.50
N PHE A 44 10.20 8.39 11.47
CA PHE A 44 10.85 7.61 12.53
C PHE A 44 10.73 8.34 13.88
N ASP A 45 11.10 9.62 13.93
CA ASP A 45 11.06 10.38 15.19
C ASP A 45 9.63 10.57 15.70
N ALA A 46 8.64 10.58 14.81
CA ALA A 46 7.23 10.67 15.20
C ALA A 46 6.73 9.33 15.76
N ILE A 47 7.14 8.20 15.17
CA ILE A 47 6.88 6.85 15.69
C ILE A 47 7.45 6.72 17.11
N GLU A 48 8.72 7.07 17.31
CA GLU A 48 9.38 6.94 18.62
C GLU A 48 8.73 7.82 19.70
N ARG A 49 8.12 8.95 19.31
CA ARG A 49 7.44 9.85 20.26
C ARG A 49 6.00 9.47 20.57
N HIS A 50 5.27 8.88 19.62
CA HIS A 50 3.81 8.78 19.69
C HIS A 50 3.26 7.36 19.55
N ALA A 51 4.02 6.42 18.98
CA ALA A 51 3.55 5.07 18.73
C ALA A 51 4.00 4.11 19.85
N THR A 52 3.05 3.43 20.48
CA THR A 52 3.34 2.28 21.34
C THR A 52 3.45 1.03 20.46
N LEU A 53 4.68 0.69 20.09
CA LEU A 53 4.99 -0.50 19.28
C LEU A 53 5.78 -1.50 20.08
N ASP A 54 5.61 -2.78 19.73
CA ASP A 54 6.44 -3.84 20.31
C ASP A 54 7.94 -3.57 20.05
N PRO A 55 8.80 -3.62 21.08
CA PRO A 55 10.24 -3.39 20.94
C PRO A 55 10.93 -4.35 19.95
N SER A 56 10.37 -5.54 19.72
CA SER A 56 10.93 -6.52 18.80
C SER A 56 10.68 -6.18 17.32
N LEU A 57 9.82 -5.20 17.01
CA LEU A 57 9.60 -4.73 15.64
C LEU A 57 10.82 -3.92 15.18
N GLN A 58 11.61 -4.51 14.28
CA GLN A 58 12.86 -3.96 13.77
C GLN A 58 12.61 -2.69 12.95
N ARG A 59 13.31 -1.62 13.30
CA ARG A 59 13.22 -0.30 12.66
C ARG A 59 14.61 0.30 12.49
N LEU A 60 14.90 0.81 11.30
CA LEU A 60 16.13 1.52 10.97
C LEU A 60 15.82 2.95 10.54
N ARG A 61 16.44 3.92 11.20
CA ARG A 61 16.24 5.35 10.92
C ARG A 61 17.02 5.81 9.69
N TYR A 62 16.34 6.42 8.74
CA TYR A 62 16.92 7.05 7.55
C TYR A 62 17.02 8.57 7.73
N PRO A 63 17.76 9.28 6.84
CA PRO A 63 17.82 10.73 6.87
C PRO A 63 16.44 11.37 6.79
N TYR A 64 16.33 12.65 7.16
CA TYR A 64 15.11 13.42 6.92
C TYR A 64 14.85 13.57 5.42
N GLY A 65 13.59 13.82 5.03
CA GLY A 65 13.22 14.08 3.63
C GLY A 65 14.08 15.18 3.00
N ARG A 66 14.26 16.32 3.68
CA ARG A 66 15.12 17.44 3.24
C ARG A 66 16.62 17.10 3.11
N GLN A 67 17.05 15.96 3.67
CA GLN A 67 18.42 15.45 3.60
C GLN A 67 18.52 14.25 2.65
N GLY A 68 17.56 14.10 1.73
CA GLY A 68 17.54 12.98 0.78
C GLY A 68 16.96 11.68 1.34
N GLY A 69 16.21 11.71 2.44
CA GLY A 69 15.61 10.52 3.05
C GLY A 69 14.70 9.73 2.10
N LEU A 70 13.86 10.41 1.31
CA LEU A 70 13.07 9.75 0.27
C LEU A 70 13.97 9.19 -0.84
N MET A 71 14.98 9.96 -1.28
CA MET A 71 15.90 9.50 -2.32
C MET A 71 16.71 8.27 -1.89
N LYS A 72 17.00 8.12 -0.59
CA LYS A 72 17.59 6.90 -0.04
C LYS A 72 16.65 5.70 -0.22
N LEU A 73 15.34 5.85 0.02
CA LEU A 73 14.37 4.79 -0.28
C LEU A 73 14.38 4.44 -1.76
N VAL A 74 14.38 5.45 -2.64
CA VAL A 74 14.44 5.26 -4.10
C VAL A 74 15.66 4.42 -4.50
N ALA A 75 16.85 4.78 -4.01
CA ALA A 75 18.09 4.09 -4.34
C ALA A 75 18.09 2.62 -3.90
N GLU A 76 17.49 2.32 -2.75
CA GLU A 76 17.42 0.96 -2.23
C GLU A 76 16.28 0.12 -2.84
N VAL A 77 15.19 0.75 -3.29
CA VAL A 77 14.18 0.06 -4.13
C VAL A 77 14.80 -0.39 -5.45
N VAL A 78 15.64 0.44 -6.07
CA VAL A 78 16.38 0.07 -7.30
C VAL A 78 17.41 -1.03 -7.02
N GLY A 79 17.92 -1.11 -5.80
CA GLY A 79 18.92 -2.12 -5.41
C GLY A 79 20.33 -1.78 -5.88
N MET A 80 20.71 -0.49 -5.85
CA MET A 80 22.07 -0.06 -6.16
C MET A 80 23.05 -0.44 -5.02
N GLY A 81 23.35 -1.74 -4.91
CA GLY A 81 24.36 -2.29 -4.00
C GLY A 81 24.12 -3.75 -3.59
N PRO A 82 25.17 -4.52 -3.26
CA PRO A 82 25.09 -5.97 -3.03
C PRO A 82 24.30 -6.40 -1.78
N GLU A 83 23.99 -5.48 -0.85
CA GLU A 83 23.34 -5.81 0.43
C GLU A 83 22.14 -4.90 0.79
N ARG A 84 21.69 -4.01 -0.10
CA ARG A 84 20.76 -2.91 0.27
C ARG A 84 19.58 -2.79 -0.68
N THR A 85 18.77 -3.84 -0.74
CA THR A 85 17.50 -3.82 -1.47
C THR A 85 16.34 -3.70 -0.51
N LEU A 86 15.49 -2.69 -0.71
CA LEU A 86 14.14 -2.67 -0.15
C LEU A 86 13.26 -3.53 -1.05
N ASP A 87 12.38 -4.31 -0.44
CA ASP A 87 11.44 -5.19 -1.12
C ASP A 87 10.17 -4.42 -1.54
N GLY A 88 9.95 -3.24 -0.98
CA GLY A 88 8.85 -2.35 -1.31
C GLY A 88 8.87 -1.09 -0.46
N ALA A 89 7.85 -0.25 -0.62
CA ALA A 89 7.70 0.97 0.16
C ALA A 89 6.24 1.25 0.54
N VAL A 90 6.05 1.61 1.80
CA VAL A 90 4.85 2.26 2.31
C VAL A 90 5.12 3.76 2.35
N TYR A 91 4.42 4.52 1.51
CA TYR A 91 4.47 5.98 1.54
C TYR A 91 3.06 6.55 1.69
N LEU A 92 2.65 6.85 2.93
CA LEU A 92 1.35 7.44 3.20
C LEU A 92 1.32 8.89 2.68
N ILE A 93 0.61 9.07 1.56
CA ILE A 93 0.52 10.32 0.82
C ILE A 93 -0.60 11.19 1.39
N ASP A 94 -0.34 12.48 1.52
CA ASP A 94 -1.40 13.49 1.71
C ASP A 94 -1.78 14.05 0.32
N PRO A 95 -2.99 13.75 -0.21
CA PRO A 95 -3.37 14.11 -1.57
C PRO A 95 -3.47 15.62 -1.82
N VAL A 96 -3.55 16.43 -0.76
CA VAL A 96 -3.63 17.90 -0.86
C VAL A 96 -2.31 18.60 -0.50
N ASP A 97 -1.29 17.84 -0.09
CA ASP A 97 0.05 18.38 0.19
C ASP A 97 0.91 18.39 -1.09
N PRO A 98 1.44 19.55 -1.52
CA PRO A 98 2.30 19.63 -2.70
C PRO A 98 3.55 18.73 -2.64
N SER A 99 4.06 18.42 -1.45
CA SER A 99 5.23 17.54 -1.29
C SER A 99 4.97 16.10 -1.72
N SER A 100 3.69 15.70 -1.85
CA SER A 100 3.29 14.40 -2.39
C SER A 100 3.56 14.23 -3.88
N VAL A 101 3.69 15.34 -4.62
CA VAL A 101 3.97 15.35 -6.06
C VAL A 101 5.39 15.82 -6.39
N PHE A 102 6.24 16.04 -5.36
CA PHE A 102 7.63 16.39 -5.58
C PHE A 102 8.38 15.30 -6.38
N PRO A 103 9.46 15.66 -7.09
CA PRO A 103 10.20 14.73 -7.94
C PRO A 103 10.60 13.44 -7.22
N GLU A 104 10.98 13.53 -5.95
CA GLU A 104 11.41 12.39 -5.13
C GLU A 104 10.27 11.43 -4.80
N ALA A 105 9.08 11.96 -4.50
CA ALA A 105 7.87 11.18 -4.26
C ALA A 105 7.43 10.42 -5.52
N THR A 106 7.42 11.12 -6.65
CA THR A 106 7.09 10.54 -7.96
C THR A 106 8.14 9.51 -8.38
N ALA A 107 9.41 9.77 -8.11
CA ALA A 107 10.50 8.82 -8.38
C ALA A 107 10.35 7.53 -7.57
N LEU A 108 9.99 7.61 -6.27
CA LEU A 108 9.77 6.42 -5.45
C LEU A 108 8.67 5.53 -6.02
N LYS A 109 7.50 6.11 -6.32
CA LYS A 109 6.40 5.39 -6.95
C LYS A 109 6.84 4.76 -8.27
N ARG A 110 7.50 5.54 -9.13
CA ARG A 110 7.98 5.07 -10.44
C ARG A 110 8.95 3.91 -10.31
N GLN A 111 9.93 3.98 -9.41
CA GLN A 111 10.91 2.91 -9.25
C GLN A 111 10.30 1.65 -8.65
N CYS A 112 9.34 1.77 -7.72
CA CYS A 112 8.61 0.60 -7.23
C CYS A 112 7.91 -0.12 -8.40
N VAL A 113 7.19 0.62 -9.25
CA VAL A 113 6.50 0.05 -10.43
C VAL A 113 7.49 -0.56 -11.43
N ILE A 114 8.58 0.13 -11.79
CA ILE A 114 9.57 -0.37 -12.76
C ILE A 114 10.22 -1.68 -12.28
N HIS A 115 10.48 -1.79 -10.98
CA HIS A 115 11.16 -2.94 -10.40
C HIS A 115 10.20 -4.02 -9.87
N GLY A 116 8.89 -3.91 -10.12
CA GLY A 116 7.90 -4.90 -9.68
C GLY A 116 7.78 -5.02 -8.16
N LYS A 117 8.01 -3.92 -7.43
CA LYS A 117 7.97 -3.85 -5.97
C LYS A 117 6.73 -3.11 -5.49
N PRO A 118 6.07 -3.53 -4.39
CA PRO A 118 4.88 -2.86 -3.89
C PRO A 118 5.15 -1.41 -3.51
N PHE A 119 4.28 -0.51 -4.01
CA PHE A 119 4.15 0.87 -3.57
C PHE A 119 2.78 1.06 -2.92
N ILE A 120 2.77 1.23 -1.60
CA ILE A 120 1.55 1.25 -0.80
C ILE A 120 1.35 2.66 -0.26
N SER A 121 0.24 3.30 -0.61
CA SER A 121 0.03 4.73 -0.31
C SER A 121 -1.11 5.06 0.64
N THR A 122 -1.85 4.05 1.11
CA THR A 122 -2.99 4.24 2.03
C THR A 122 -2.90 3.27 3.21
N VAL A 123 -3.58 3.60 4.31
CA VAL A 123 -3.67 2.71 5.49
C VAL A 123 -4.42 1.42 5.14
N ALA A 124 -5.51 1.51 4.37
CA ALA A 124 -6.30 0.34 3.98
C ALA A 124 -5.44 -0.65 3.20
N SER A 125 -4.75 -0.18 2.14
CA SER A 125 -3.84 -1.01 1.35
C SER A 125 -2.66 -1.55 2.15
N ALA A 126 -2.16 -0.79 3.14
CA ALA A 126 -1.07 -1.25 3.99
C ALA A 126 -1.49 -2.34 4.99
N ARG A 127 -2.73 -2.29 5.50
CA ARG A 127 -3.30 -3.37 6.32
C ARG A 127 -3.56 -4.62 5.48
N ASP A 128 -4.24 -4.44 4.35
CA ASP A 128 -4.58 -5.52 3.40
C ASP A 128 -3.33 -6.23 2.89
N TRP A 129 -2.28 -5.48 2.50
CA TRP A 129 -1.03 -6.08 2.05
C TRP A 129 -0.35 -6.91 3.15
N VAL A 130 -0.28 -6.42 4.39
CA VAL A 130 0.29 -7.21 5.49
C VAL A 130 -0.49 -8.51 5.69
N GLU A 131 -1.81 -8.46 5.64
CA GLU A 131 -2.64 -9.65 5.81
C GLU A 131 -2.48 -10.65 4.65
N ASN A 132 -2.47 -10.16 3.41
CA ASN A 132 -2.24 -11.02 2.25
C ASN A 132 -0.87 -11.72 2.30
N GLU A 133 0.18 -11.02 2.72
CA GLU A 133 1.50 -11.63 2.92
C GLU A 133 1.48 -12.69 4.04
N ARG A 134 0.72 -12.46 5.13
CA ARG A 134 0.56 -13.45 6.21
C ARG A 134 -0.13 -14.72 5.71
N VAL A 135 -1.24 -14.57 4.99
CA VAL A 135 -1.98 -15.69 4.41
C VAL A 135 -1.11 -16.46 3.42
N HIS A 136 -0.36 -15.77 2.56
CA HIS A 136 0.60 -16.40 1.64
C HIS A 136 1.75 -17.13 2.37
N ALA A 137 2.14 -16.67 3.56
CA ALA A 137 3.09 -17.36 4.41
C ALA A 137 2.49 -18.56 5.19
N GLY A 138 1.21 -18.88 4.99
CA GLY A 138 0.50 -19.97 5.66
C GLY A 138 0.09 -19.66 7.10
N LEU A 139 0.10 -18.37 7.49
CA LEU A 139 -0.39 -17.94 8.80
C LEU A 139 -1.92 -17.90 8.82
N ALA A 140 -2.49 -18.04 10.02
CA ALA A 140 -3.93 -17.92 10.20
C ALA A 140 -4.41 -16.49 9.93
N ALA A 141 -5.55 -16.38 9.25
CA ALA A 141 -6.16 -15.10 8.92
C ALA A 141 -6.42 -14.26 10.20
N ASP A 142 -6.08 -12.97 10.16
CA ASP A 142 -6.35 -12.04 11.25
C ASP A 142 -7.75 -11.43 11.09
N ALA A 143 -8.64 -11.75 12.03
CA ALA A 143 -9.98 -11.17 12.08
C ALA A 143 -9.97 -9.63 12.18
N GLY A 144 -8.86 -9.04 12.64
CA GLY A 144 -8.61 -7.61 12.62
C GLY A 144 -8.49 -7.01 11.21
N ALA A 145 -8.48 -7.81 10.13
CA ALA A 145 -8.51 -7.36 8.75
C ALA A 145 -9.86 -7.67 8.03
N ASP A 146 -10.82 -8.33 8.69
CA ASP A 146 -12.09 -8.74 8.08
C ASP A 146 -12.90 -7.56 7.51
N ASP A 147 -12.76 -6.37 8.10
CA ASP A 147 -13.41 -5.14 7.62
C ASP A 147 -12.95 -4.76 6.20
N LEU A 148 -11.73 -5.13 5.81
CA LEU A 148 -11.19 -4.88 4.48
C LEU A 148 -11.81 -5.79 3.41
N HIS A 149 -12.39 -6.92 3.83
CA HIS A 149 -13.01 -7.92 2.94
C HIS A 149 -14.54 -7.93 3.02
N ALA A 150 -15.15 -6.94 3.68
CA ALA A 150 -16.59 -6.71 3.73
C ALA A 150 -17.12 -6.11 2.41
N PHE A 151 -16.89 -6.79 1.27
CA PHE A 151 -17.12 -6.29 -0.09
C PHE A 151 -18.51 -5.71 -0.31
N GLY A 152 -19.56 -6.30 0.29
CA GLY A 152 -20.94 -5.82 0.17
C GLY A 152 -21.18 -4.40 0.69
N GLN A 153 -20.26 -3.84 1.48
CA GLN A 153 -20.30 -2.46 2.00
C GLN A 153 -19.35 -1.51 1.24
N GLN A 154 -18.70 -2.00 0.18
CA GLN A 154 -17.66 -1.27 -0.55
C GLN A 154 -18.08 -1.00 -2.00
N THR A 155 -17.54 0.08 -2.55
CA THR A 155 -17.66 0.44 -3.97
C THR A 155 -16.37 0.06 -4.70
N LEU A 156 -16.49 -0.81 -5.70
CA LEU A 156 -15.39 -1.21 -6.58
C LEU A 156 -15.32 -0.31 -7.81
N ALA A 157 -14.19 0.34 -8.04
CA ALA A 157 -13.94 1.10 -9.26
C ALA A 157 -13.06 0.31 -10.24
N LEU A 158 -13.57 0.06 -11.45
CA LEU A 158 -12.86 -0.61 -12.55
C LEU A 158 -12.47 0.41 -13.62
N ILE A 159 -11.16 0.71 -13.70
CA ILE A 159 -10.63 1.75 -14.59
C ILE A 159 -9.61 1.11 -15.54
N ALA A 160 -9.87 1.21 -16.84
CA ALA A 160 -8.95 0.78 -17.89
C ALA A 160 -8.79 1.88 -18.94
N HIS A 161 -7.55 2.13 -19.37
CA HIS A 161 -7.31 2.89 -20.58
C HIS A 161 -7.58 2.01 -21.82
N ASP A 162 -7.68 2.62 -23.00
CA ASP A 162 -8.20 1.96 -24.21
C ASP A 162 -7.53 0.63 -24.54
N ALA A 163 -6.20 0.59 -24.53
CA ALA A 163 -5.43 -0.62 -24.83
C ALA A 163 -5.59 -1.73 -23.77
N MET A 164 -6.00 -1.41 -22.54
CA MET A 164 -6.16 -2.39 -21.45
C MET A 164 -7.61 -2.87 -21.26
N LYS A 165 -8.59 -2.33 -22.00
CA LYS A 165 -9.99 -2.78 -21.90
C LYS A 165 -10.18 -4.27 -22.18
N PRO A 166 -9.53 -4.89 -23.19
CA PRO A 166 -9.65 -6.33 -23.41
C PRO A 166 -9.15 -7.14 -22.20
N ALA A 167 -8.01 -6.75 -21.62
CA ALA A 167 -7.46 -7.40 -20.43
C ALA A 167 -8.36 -7.22 -19.20
N MET A 168 -8.93 -6.03 -19.02
CA MET A 168 -9.90 -5.75 -17.95
C MET A 168 -11.15 -6.64 -18.06
N LEU A 169 -11.67 -6.86 -19.27
CA LEU A 169 -12.84 -7.72 -19.48
C LEU A 169 -12.52 -9.19 -19.21
N ALA A 170 -11.36 -9.67 -19.66
CA ALA A 170 -10.92 -11.04 -19.36
C ALA A 170 -10.79 -11.25 -17.85
N PHE A 171 -10.16 -10.31 -17.15
CA PHE A 171 -10.05 -10.33 -15.68
C PHE A 171 -11.43 -10.31 -14.99
N ALA A 172 -12.34 -9.46 -15.48
CA ALA A 172 -13.68 -9.35 -14.91
C ALA A 172 -14.53 -10.61 -15.12
N ASP A 173 -14.37 -11.27 -16.28
CA ASP A 173 -15.03 -12.54 -16.58
C ASP A 173 -14.48 -13.68 -15.71
N GLU A 174 -13.16 -13.75 -15.58
CA GLU A 174 -12.48 -14.76 -14.77
C GLU A 174 -12.84 -14.67 -13.29
N HIS A 175 -12.92 -13.45 -12.75
CA HIS A 175 -13.17 -13.20 -11.33
C HIS A 175 -14.59 -12.71 -11.02
N PHE A 176 -15.53 -12.97 -11.92
CA PHE A 176 -16.89 -12.43 -11.87
C PHE A 176 -17.54 -12.58 -10.49
N ASP A 177 -17.52 -13.78 -9.91
CA ASP A 177 -18.17 -14.08 -8.64
C ASP A 177 -17.62 -13.25 -7.48
N VAL A 178 -16.33 -12.94 -7.48
CA VAL A 178 -15.71 -12.09 -6.45
C VAL A 178 -16.09 -10.64 -6.65
N LEU A 179 -16.03 -10.14 -7.89
CA LEU A 179 -16.35 -8.75 -8.21
C LEU A 179 -17.85 -8.45 -8.02
N ALA A 180 -18.72 -9.44 -8.21
CA ALA A 180 -20.15 -9.34 -7.98
C ALA A 180 -20.52 -9.15 -6.50
N ARG A 181 -19.64 -9.54 -5.56
CA ARG A 181 -19.87 -9.37 -4.11
C ARG A 181 -19.82 -7.94 -3.62
N PHE A 182 -19.28 -7.01 -4.41
CA PHE A 182 -19.22 -5.61 -4.03
C PHE A 182 -20.62 -4.97 -3.95
N GLY A 183 -20.83 -4.03 -3.03
CA GLY A 183 -22.13 -3.36 -2.90
C GLY A 183 -22.45 -2.49 -4.12
N GLU A 184 -21.44 -1.81 -4.63
CA GLU A 184 -21.51 -0.98 -5.83
C GLU A 184 -20.30 -1.22 -6.73
N ARG A 185 -20.49 -1.11 -8.04
CA ARG A 185 -19.43 -1.20 -9.05
C ARG A 185 -19.53 0.02 -9.96
N VAL A 186 -18.43 0.75 -10.11
CA VAL A 186 -18.33 1.92 -10.99
C VAL A 186 -17.21 1.72 -12.00
N ALA A 187 -17.39 2.23 -13.21
CA ALA A 187 -16.38 2.15 -14.27
C ALA A 187 -16.48 3.37 -15.19
N THR A 188 -15.40 3.66 -15.91
CA THR A 188 -15.36 4.83 -16.82
C THR A 188 -16.05 4.55 -18.14
N GLY A 189 -16.80 5.52 -18.67
CA GLY A 189 -17.33 5.58 -20.05
C GLY A 189 -17.56 4.23 -20.75
N THR A 190 -16.74 3.96 -21.78
CA THR A 190 -16.82 2.74 -22.59
C THR A 190 -16.36 1.47 -21.85
N THR A 191 -15.57 1.58 -20.79
CA THR A 191 -15.23 0.44 -19.91
C THR A 191 -16.49 -0.06 -19.21
N SER A 192 -17.31 0.85 -18.68
CA SER A 192 -18.58 0.53 -18.02
C SER A 192 -19.56 -0.17 -18.96
N GLN A 193 -19.72 0.34 -20.18
CA GLN A 193 -20.60 -0.28 -21.19
C GLN A 193 -20.25 -1.76 -21.42
N ARG A 194 -18.97 -2.06 -21.67
CA ARG A 194 -18.52 -3.43 -21.92
C ARG A 194 -18.60 -4.34 -20.70
N LEU A 195 -18.36 -3.81 -19.50
CA LEU A 195 -18.50 -4.57 -18.26
C LEU A 195 -19.96 -4.91 -17.96
N ASN A 196 -20.90 -3.99 -18.26
CA ASN A 196 -22.33 -4.26 -18.10
C ASN A 196 -22.81 -5.31 -19.12
N GLU A 197 -22.35 -5.23 -20.38
CA GLU A 197 -22.61 -6.27 -21.39
C GLU A 197 -22.14 -7.65 -20.92
N LEU A 198 -20.94 -7.74 -20.36
CA LEU A 198 -20.41 -8.97 -19.77
C LEU A 198 -21.30 -9.45 -18.60
N ALA A 199 -21.68 -8.56 -17.69
CA ALA A 199 -22.50 -8.91 -16.54
C ALA A 199 -23.89 -9.44 -16.94
N TRP A 200 -24.58 -8.77 -17.88
CA TRP A 200 -25.87 -9.25 -18.38
C TRP A 200 -25.81 -10.63 -19.02
N ASN A 201 -24.67 -11.01 -19.61
CA ASN A 201 -24.47 -12.34 -20.18
C ASN A 201 -24.22 -13.42 -19.11
N ARG A 202 -23.74 -13.04 -17.91
CA ARG A 202 -23.49 -13.94 -16.78
C ARG A 202 -24.73 -14.16 -15.90
N GLY A 203 -25.69 -13.23 -15.92
CA GLY A 203 -26.91 -13.25 -15.11
C GLY A 203 -26.83 -12.33 -13.90
#